data_AF-A0A7M5V081-F1
#
_entry.id   AF-A0A7M5V081-F1
#
_cell.length_a   1.000
_cell.length_b   1.000
_cell.length_c   1.000
_cell.angle_alpha   90.00
_cell.angle_beta   90.00
_cell.angle_gamma   90.00
#
_symmetry.space_group_name_H-M   'P 1'
#
loop_
_entity.id
_entity.type
_entity.pdbx_description
1 polymer ?
#
loop_
_entity_poly.entity_id
_entity_poly.type
_entity_poly.pdbx_seq_one_letter_code
_entity_poly.pdbx_strand_id
1 'polypeptide(L)'
;NFLLLSRFLENNGYSLVKVERMDVKMRIILNKILKKRSLLKKTSMYQLRRESDDHDQFVDLDSTLESTGTMTFHLVKNAQVRTMTKTDERDQYNQYKKAINDEILSTQYKSYNVLLVRGLFASSTEVSLGIHGQKIEIDPVAQIKSHIFSKIKPVSLDVSNIAECEITDDNKTGGRALFRIYFKKSEDFKHYEFEASRHVANEIVSKIYNILKSRSQLVRAEFLNTKEKKGGKAKSR
;
A
#
# COMPACT_ATOMS: atom_id res chain seq x y z
N ASN A 1 6.26 53.38 -0.97
CA ASN A 1 5.18 52.65 -0.27
C ASN A 1 4.29 52.01 -1.31
N PHE A 2 4.49 50.72 -1.56
CA PHE A 2 3.75 49.98 -2.55
C PHE A 2 2.64 49.19 -1.86
N LEU A 3 1.45 49.10 -2.48
CA LEU A 3 0.33 48.34 -1.95
C LEU A 3 0.12 47.10 -2.79
N LEU A 4 0.21 45.95 -2.16
CA LEU A 4 -0.09 44.65 -2.74
C LEU A 4 -1.57 44.32 -2.54
N LEU A 5 -2.27 43.92 -3.60
CA LEU A 5 -3.65 43.47 -3.54
C LEU A 5 -3.72 41.94 -3.70
N SER A 6 -4.27 41.26 -2.70
CA SER A 6 -4.52 39.82 -2.75
C SER A 6 -6.02 39.51 -2.67
N ARG A 7 -6.56 38.75 -3.63
CA ARG A 7 -7.97 38.30 -3.67
C ARG A 7 -8.08 36.84 -3.24
N PHE A 8 -9.06 36.51 -2.40
CA PHE A 8 -9.34 35.13 -1.99
C PHE A 8 -10.52 34.57 -2.78
N LEU A 9 -10.28 33.47 -3.50
CA LEU A 9 -11.25 32.94 -4.46
C LEU A 9 -12.53 32.40 -3.82
N GLU A 10 -12.47 31.78 -2.63
CA GLU A 10 -13.66 31.14 -2.02
C GLU A 10 -14.71 32.16 -1.55
N ASN A 11 -14.30 33.36 -1.13
CA ASN A 11 -15.22 34.35 -0.53
C ASN A 11 -15.21 35.72 -1.25
N ASN A 12 -14.58 35.83 -2.43
CA ASN A 12 -14.41 37.08 -3.19
C ASN A 12 -13.78 38.28 -2.43
N GLY A 13 -13.25 38.07 -1.22
CA GLY A 13 -12.70 39.14 -0.38
C GLY A 13 -11.25 39.46 -0.68
N TYR A 14 -10.89 40.75 -0.68
CA TYR A 14 -9.53 41.23 -0.93
C TYR A 14 -8.78 41.62 0.34
N SER A 15 -7.46 41.69 0.25
CA SER A 15 -6.56 42.12 1.33
C SER A 15 -5.45 42.98 0.75
N LEU A 16 -5.36 44.23 1.24
CA LEU A 16 -4.26 45.14 0.92
C LEU A 16 -3.12 44.95 1.93
N VAL A 17 -1.92 44.69 1.43
CA VAL A 17 -0.70 44.56 2.22
C VAL A 17 0.32 45.59 1.78
N LYS A 18 0.81 46.39 2.72
CA LYS A 18 1.83 47.39 2.45
C LYS A 18 3.21 46.72 2.35
N VAL A 19 3.92 47.04 1.28
CA VAL A 19 5.27 46.57 0.98
C VAL A 19 6.19 47.78 0.80
N GLU A 20 7.32 47.77 1.49
CA GLU A 20 8.26 48.90 1.50
C GLU A 20 9.33 48.76 0.41
N ARG A 21 9.70 47.53 0.05
CA ARG A 21 10.75 47.21 -0.93
C ARG A 21 10.31 46.08 -1.85
N MET A 22 10.76 46.12 -3.11
CA MET A 22 10.39 45.15 -4.15
C MET A 22 11.24 43.86 -4.12
N ASP A 23 12.40 43.91 -3.47
CA ASP A 23 13.31 42.77 -3.24
C ASP A 23 12.80 41.78 -2.17
N VAL A 24 11.65 42.05 -1.56
CA VAL A 24 11.07 41.19 -0.53
C VAL A 24 10.64 39.84 -1.12
N LYS A 25 10.97 38.75 -0.42
CA LYS A 25 10.54 37.40 -0.81
C LYS A 25 9.03 37.23 -0.72
N MET A 26 8.45 36.51 -1.67
CA MET A 26 7.02 36.21 -1.72
C MET A 26 6.52 35.43 -0.50
N ARG A 27 7.37 34.60 0.14
CA ARG A 27 7.07 33.95 1.44
C ARG A 27 6.70 34.93 2.55
N ILE A 28 7.41 36.07 2.63
CA ILE A 28 7.15 37.10 3.66
C ILE A 28 5.80 37.77 3.39
N ILE A 29 5.52 38.04 2.11
CA ILE A 29 4.25 38.60 1.66
C ILE A 29 3.07 37.67 2.01
N LEU A 30 3.17 36.37 1.68
CA LEU A 30 2.15 35.39 2.01
C LEU A 30 1.86 35.37 3.51
N ASN A 31 2.90 35.36 4.36
CA ASN A 31 2.74 35.41 5.81
C ASN A 31 2.02 36.69 6.29
N LYS A 32 2.31 37.86 5.69
CA LYS A 32 1.59 39.11 6.00
C LYS A 32 0.10 39.01 5.64
N ILE A 33 -0.22 38.45 4.47
CA ILE A 33 -1.61 38.24 4.01
C ILE A 33 -2.34 37.31 4.99
N LEU A 34 -1.75 36.17 5.31
CA LEU A 34 -2.35 35.18 6.21
C LEU A 34 -2.50 35.69 7.64
N LYS A 35 -1.55 36.51 8.14
CA LYS A 35 -1.67 37.18 9.44
C LYS A 35 -2.87 38.10 9.48
N LYS A 36 -3.05 38.92 8.43
CA LYS A 36 -4.18 39.86 8.33
C LYS A 36 -5.53 39.16 8.26
N ARG A 37 -5.57 37.92 7.74
CA ARG A 37 -6.79 37.10 7.60
C ARG A 37 -7.00 36.09 8.74
N SER A 38 -6.17 36.09 9.79
CA SER A 38 -6.22 35.09 10.87
C SER A 38 -6.02 33.63 10.39
N LEU A 39 -5.23 33.42 9.34
CA LEU A 39 -4.98 32.13 8.68
C LEU A 39 -3.56 31.57 8.89
N LEU A 40 -2.71 32.23 9.70
CA LEU A 40 -1.31 31.82 9.91
C LEU A 40 -1.12 30.35 10.32
N LYS A 41 -2.05 29.79 11.10
CA LYS A 41 -2.02 28.37 11.53
C LYS A 41 -2.19 27.37 10.37
N LYS A 42 -2.56 27.85 9.19
CA LYS A 42 -2.84 27.05 7.98
C LYS A 42 -1.97 27.49 6.79
N THR A 43 -0.80 28.09 7.05
CA THR A 43 0.05 28.69 6.00
C THR A 43 0.40 27.74 4.86
N SER A 44 0.63 26.47 5.15
CA SER A 44 0.86 25.40 4.18
C SER A 44 -0.32 25.11 3.26
N MET A 45 -1.55 25.44 3.66
CA MET A 45 -2.77 25.23 2.88
C MET A 45 -3.03 26.37 1.90
N TYR A 46 -2.17 27.40 1.83
CA TYR A 46 -2.40 28.57 0.98
C TYR A 46 -1.20 28.86 0.09
N GLN A 47 -1.49 29.19 -1.17
CA GLN A 47 -0.50 29.57 -2.16
C GLN A 47 -0.94 30.86 -2.85
N LEU A 48 0.03 31.59 -3.41
CA LEU A 48 -0.22 32.76 -4.24
C LEU A 48 -0.14 32.37 -5.71
N ARG A 49 -1.03 32.94 -6.51
CA ARG A 49 -1.04 32.87 -7.98
C ARG A 49 -1.07 34.28 -8.54
N ARG A 50 -0.43 34.54 -9.67
CA ARG A 50 -0.56 35.85 -10.33
C ARG A 50 -1.93 35.97 -10.98
N GLU A 51 -2.50 37.16 -11.00
CA GLU A 51 -3.81 37.36 -11.64
C GLU A 51 -3.80 37.02 -13.15
N SER A 52 -2.65 37.20 -13.81
CA SER A 52 -2.43 36.90 -15.23
C SER A 52 -2.16 35.42 -15.55
N ASP A 53 -1.95 34.58 -14.54
CA ASP A 53 -1.60 33.16 -14.76
C ASP A 53 -2.84 32.30 -15.01
N ASP A 54 -2.70 31.34 -15.94
CA ASP A 54 -3.66 30.25 -16.10
C ASP A 54 -3.79 29.42 -14.81
N HIS A 55 -4.87 28.63 -14.71
CA HIS A 55 -5.35 28.00 -13.48
C HIS A 55 -4.37 27.10 -12.71
N ASP A 56 -3.16 26.82 -13.21
CA ASP A 56 -2.22 25.85 -12.64
C ASP A 56 -0.80 26.38 -12.34
N GLN A 57 -0.50 27.67 -12.53
CA GLN A 57 0.80 28.22 -12.15
C GLN A 57 0.72 28.91 -10.77
N PHE A 58 1.64 28.56 -9.87
CA PHE A 58 1.77 29.20 -8.55
C PHE A 58 3.07 29.98 -8.46
N VAL A 59 3.05 31.03 -7.64
CA VAL A 59 4.21 31.87 -7.40
C VAL A 59 5.23 31.13 -6.53
N ASP A 60 6.48 31.08 -6.99
CA ASP A 60 7.59 30.60 -6.18
C ASP A 60 7.78 31.51 -4.95
N LEU A 61 7.70 30.93 -3.75
CA LEU A 61 7.80 31.68 -2.50
C LEU A 61 9.22 32.17 -2.20
N ASP A 62 10.25 31.61 -2.83
CA ASP A 62 11.63 32.04 -2.66
C ASP A 62 12.04 33.14 -3.65
N SER A 63 11.20 33.40 -4.66
CA SER A 63 11.30 34.55 -5.56
C SER A 63 10.96 35.88 -4.87
N THR A 64 11.41 37.00 -5.44
CA THR A 64 11.14 38.36 -4.97
C THR A 64 9.89 38.94 -5.62
N LEU A 65 9.21 39.88 -4.95
CA LEU A 65 8.04 40.57 -5.54
C LEU A 65 8.39 41.19 -6.91
N GLU A 66 9.56 41.80 -7.03
CA GLU A 66 10.07 42.34 -8.29
C GLU A 66 10.13 41.27 -9.40
N SER A 67 10.69 40.09 -9.11
CA SER A 67 10.84 39.01 -10.09
C SER A 67 9.51 38.42 -10.57
N THR A 68 8.41 38.61 -9.82
CA THR A 68 7.09 38.11 -10.24
C THR A 68 6.45 38.92 -11.36
N GLY A 69 6.91 40.16 -11.57
CA GLY A 69 6.39 41.06 -12.60
C GLY A 69 4.99 41.61 -12.34
N THR A 70 4.41 41.42 -11.14
CA THR A 70 3.05 41.89 -10.81
C THR A 70 2.89 42.28 -9.34
N MET A 71 1.83 43.02 -9.04
CA MET A 71 1.42 43.45 -7.70
C MET A 71 0.04 42.91 -7.27
N THR A 72 -0.60 42.13 -8.13
CA THR A 72 -1.92 41.54 -7.87
C THR A 72 -1.84 40.02 -7.88
N PHE A 73 -2.39 39.42 -6.82
CA PHE A 73 -2.31 37.97 -6.62
C PHE A 73 -3.63 37.37 -6.14
N HIS A 74 -3.86 36.12 -6.52
CA HIS A 74 -4.93 35.30 -5.97
C HIS A 74 -4.36 34.42 -4.84
N LEU A 75 -4.96 34.51 -3.67
CA LEU A 75 -4.74 33.58 -2.56
C LEU A 75 -5.63 32.37 -2.79
N VAL A 76 -5.01 31.22 -3.06
CA VAL A 76 -5.69 29.96 -3.34
C VAL A 76 -5.50 29.02 -2.16
N LYS A 77 -6.59 28.41 -1.69
CA LYS A 77 -6.53 27.35 -0.68
C LYS A 77 -6.25 26.03 -1.39
N ASN A 78 -5.07 25.47 -1.18
CA ASN A 78 -4.71 24.19 -1.73
C ASN A 78 -5.10 23.07 -0.75
N ALA A 79 -6.20 22.38 -1.02
CA ALA A 79 -6.67 21.26 -0.20
C ALA A 79 -5.77 20.00 -0.30
N GLN A 80 -4.85 19.97 -1.27
CA GLN A 80 -3.94 18.86 -1.52
C GLN A 80 -2.61 18.99 -0.76
N VAL A 81 -2.24 20.20 -0.29
CA VAL A 81 -1.04 20.39 0.53
C VAL A 81 -1.38 20.13 2.00
N ARG A 82 -1.49 18.85 2.33
CA ARG A 82 -1.29 18.41 3.71
C ARG A 82 0.11 18.89 4.12
N THR A 83 0.17 19.78 5.11
CA THR A 83 1.41 20.17 5.79
C THR A 83 2.17 18.90 6.16
N MET A 84 3.25 18.58 5.45
CA MET A 84 4.16 17.51 5.91
C MET A 84 4.86 18.03 7.15
N THR A 85 4.48 17.52 8.31
CA THR A 85 5.23 17.73 9.55
C THR A 85 6.46 16.81 9.54
N LYS A 86 7.51 17.14 10.29
CA LYS A 86 8.68 16.23 10.48
C LYS A 86 8.28 14.85 11.05
N THR A 87 7.10 14.78 11.68
CA THR A 87 6.44 13.55 12.12
C THR A 87 5.96 12.73 10.92
N ASP A 88 5.34 13.37 9.91
CA ASP A 88 4.88 12.70 8.68
C ASP A 88 6.05 12.18 7.84
N GLU A 89 7.20 12.88 7.80
CA GLU A 89 8.42 12.39 7.13
C GLU A 89 8.98 11.14 7.83
N ARG A 90 8.99 11.12 9.17
CA ARG A 90 9.41 9.93 9.94
C ARG A 90 8.44 8.78 9.77
N ASP A 91 7.15 9.04 9.79
CA ASP A 91 6.12 8.00 9.63
C ASP A 91 6.12 7.44 8.21
N GLN A 92 6.28 8.29 7.19
CA GLN A 92 6.44 7.87 5.80
C GLN A 92 7.75 7.10 5.59
N TYR A 93 8.86 7.55 6.19
CA TYR A 93 10.13 6.83 6.16
C TYR A 93 10.06 5.49 6.89
N ASN A 94 9.39 5.42 8.03
CA ASN A 94 9.16 4.19 8.77
C ASN A 94 8.24 3.25 8.00
N GLN A 95 7.21 3.76 7.35
CA GLN A 95 6.33 3.00 6.47
C GLN A 95 7.07 2.48 5.24
N TYR A 96 7.93 3.30 4.63
CA TYR A 96 8.79 2.91 3.50
C TYR A 96 9.82 1.86 3.93
N LYS A 97 10.51 2.06 5.05
CA LYS A 97 11.42 1.08 5.64
C LYS A 97 10.70 -0.22 5.97
N LYS A 98 9.49 -0.15 6.51
CA LYS A 98 8.66 -1.32 6.78
C LYS A 98 8.31 -2.03 5.48
N ALA A 99 7.86 -1.31 4.46
CA ALA A 99 7.54 -1.89 3.16
C ALA A 99 8.75 -2.57 2.49
N ILE A 100 9.93 -1.93 2.53
CA ILE A 100 11.18 -2.54 2.03
C ILE A 100 11.57 -3.74 2.87
N ASN A 101 11.52 -3.65 4.20
CA ASN A 101 11.85 -4.78 5.06
C ASN A 101 10.89 -5.95 4.81
N ASP A 102 9.59 -5.68 4.68
CA ASP A 102 8.58 -6.68 4.37
C ASP A 102 8.83 -7.30 2.98
N GLU A 103 9.27 -6.52 1.99
CA GLU A 103 9.66 -7.00 0.66
C GLU A 103 10.92 -7.88 0.72
N ILE A 104 12.00 -7.40 1.35
CA ILE A 104 13.26 -8.14 1.50
C ILE A 104 13.03 -9.44 2.28
N LEU A 105 12.37 -9.37 3.44
CA LEU A 105 12.06 -10.53 4.28
C LEU A 105 11.09 -11.49 3.61
N SER A 106 10.21 -11.00 2.73
CA SER A 106 9.29 -11.89 2.00
C SER A 106 10.04 -12.86 1.09
N THR A 107 11.15 -12.42 0.47
CA THR A 107 11.94 -13.26 -0.44
C THR A 107 12.87 -14.24 0.28
N GLN A 108 13.23 -13.97 1.54
CA GLN A 108 14.07 -14.85 2.34
C GLN A 108 13.38 -16.18 2.63
N TYR A 109 14.16 -17.27 2.68
CA TYR A 109 13.63 -18.57 3.05
C TYR A 109 13.10 -18.58 4.49
N LYS A 110 11.87 -19.02 4.66
CA LYS A 110 11.31 -19.35 5.98
C LYS A 110 10.44 -20.60 5.87
N SER A 111 10.60 -21.51 6.82
CA SER A 111 9.80 -22.74 6.93
C SER A 111 8.79 -22.64 8.06
N TYR A 112 7.66 -23.32 7.89
CA TYR A 112 6.58 -23.37 8.86
C TYR A 112 6.09 -24.81 9.01
N ASN A 113 5.96 -25.29 10.25
CA ASN A 113 5.28 -26.56 10.52
C ASN A 113 3.77 -26.32 10.51
N VAL A 114 3.10 -26.91 9.54
CA VAL A 114 1.65 -26.75 9.31
C VAL A 114 1.01 -28.11 9.05
N LEU A 115 -0.31 -28.17 9.20
CA LEU A 115 -1.07 -29.36 8.84
C LEU A 115 -1.58 -29.23 7.41
N LEU A 116 -1.20 -30.15 6.53
CA LEU A 116 -1.77 -30.28 5.19
C LEU A 116 -3.08 -31.08 5.28
N VAL A 117 -4.20 -30.43 4.94
CA VAL A 117 -5.55 -30.98 5.01
C VAL A 117 -5.87 -31.71 3.69
N ARG A 118 -6.38 -32.94 3.77
CA ARG A 118 -6.75 -33.76 2.61
C ARG A 118 -8.10 -34.48 2.79
N GLY A 119 -8.90 -34.45 1.73
CA GLY A 119 -10.03 -35.37 1.48
C GLY A 119 -11.30 -35.10 2.29
N LEU A 120 -12.33 -35.92 2.04
CA LEU A 120 -13.69 -35.82 2.58
C LEU A 120 -13.79 -35.98 4.12
N PHE A 121 -12.73 -36.46 4.79
CA PHE A 121 -12.71 -36.69 6.24
C PHE A 121 -11.71 -35.80 6.99
N ALA A 122 -11.26 -34.69 6.38
CA ALA A 122 -10.34 -33.72 6.99
C ALA A 122 -9.05 -34.34 7.57
N SER A 123 -8.57 -35.43 6.97
CA SER A 123 -7.30 -36.04 7.39
C SER A 123 -6.18 -35.02 7.23
N SER A 124 -5.39 -34.85 8.28
CA SER A 124 -4.37 -33.81 8.37
C SER A 124 -3.01 -34.45 8.58
N THR A 125 -2.00 -34.00 7.84
CA THR A 125 -0.62 -34.48 8.03
C THR A 125 0.31 -33.32 8.27
N GLU A 126 1.21 -33.46 9.23
CA GLU A 126 2.22 -32.45 9.51
C GLU A 126 3.25 -32.38 8.38
N VAL A 127 3.47 -31.17 7.87
CA VAL A 127 4.42 -30.87 6.80
C VAL A 127 5.22 -29.62 7.16
N SER A 128 6.46 -29.57 6.69
CA SER A 128 7.28 -28.36 6.63
C SER A 128 6.96 -27.62 5.33
N LEU A 129 6.37 -26.44 5.45
CA LEU A 129 6.09 -25.53 4.35
C LEU A 129 7.22 -24.50 4.24
N GLY A 130 8.14 -24.70 3.29
CA GLY A 130 9.22 -23.77 2.97
C GLY A 130 8.77 -22.72 1.96
N ILE A 131 8.96 -21.43 2.26
CA ILE A 131 8.59 -20.32 1.38
C ILE A 131 9.80 -19.42 1.16
N HIS A 132 10.16 -19.21 -0.10
CA HIS A 132 11.17 -18.23 -0.50
C HIS A 132 10.78 -17.57 -1.83
N GLY A 133 11.56 -16.58 -2.28
CA GLY A 133 11.17 -15.74 -3.42
C GLY A 133 10.94 -16.48 -4.74
N GLN A 134 11.46 -17.69 -4.95
CA GLN A 134 11.35 -18.41 -6.23
C GLN A 134 10.48 -19.66 -6.17
N LYS A 135 10.30 -20.24 -4.98
CA LYS A 135 9.71 -21.57 -4.83
C LYS A 135 8.96 -21.68 -3.51
N ILE A 136 7.96 -22.55 -3.50
CA ILE A 136 7.28 -23.04 -2.31
C ILE A 136 7.50 -24.55 -2.24
N GLU A 137 7.98 -25.02 -1.10
CA GLU A 137 8.33 -26.41 -0.84
C GLU A 137 7.41 -26.97 0.26
N ILE A 138 6.97 -28.21 0.08
CA ILE A 138 6.11 -28.91 1.04
C ILE A 138 6.75 -30.28 1.28
N ASP A 139 7.39 -30.41 2.42
CA ASP A 139 8.09 -31.62 2.82
C ASP A 139 7.37 -32.31 3.98
N PRO A 140 7.20 -33.65 3.97
CA PRO A 140 6.70 -34.34 5.14
C PRO A 140 7.67 -34.17 6.32
N VAL A 141 7.14 -33.89 7.51
CA VAL A 141 7.96 -33.94 8.73
C VAL A 141 8.21 -35.41 9.06
N ALA A 142 9.48 -35.83 9.11
CA ALA A 142 9.85 -37.21 9.39
C ALA A 142 9.29 -37.64 10.76
N GLN A 143 8.29 -38.51 10.74
CA GLN A 143 7.76 -39.14 11.96
C GLN A 143 8.77 -40.21 12.39
N ILE A 144 9.46 -39.97 13.50
CA ILE A 144 10.58 -40.79 14.03
C ILE A 144 10.19 -42.28 14.26
N LYS A 145 8.90 -42.64 14.21
CA LYS A 145 8.44 -44.02 14.43
C LYS A 145 7.24 -44.41 13.57
N SER A 146 7.32 -44.39 12.24
CA SER A 146 6.43 -45.24 11.42
C SER A 146 6.89 -45.36 9.97
N HIS A 147 7.55 -46.46 9.64
CA HIS A 147 8.01 -46.78 8.29
C HIS A 147 6.85 -47.16 7.32
N ILE A 148 5.58 -47.01 7.74
CA ILE A 148 4.42 -47.57 7.03
C ILE A 148 3.39 -46.49 6.60
N PHE A 149 3.43 -45.27 7.17
CA PHE A 149 2.39 -44.25 6.89
C PHE A 149 2.85 -42.92 6.27
N SER A 150 4.15 -42.64 6.11
CA SER A 150 4.61 -41.37 5.51
C SER A 150 4.79 -41.48 3.99
N LYS A 151 3.68 -41.57 3.23
CA LYS A 151 3.69 -41.65 1.75
C LYS A 151 3.66 -40.30 1.02
N ILE A 152 3.73 -39.17 1.73
CA ILE A 152 3.69 -37.86 1.08
C ILE A 152 5.03 -37.62 0.39
N LYS A 153 5.00 -37.49 -0.93
CA LYS A 153 6.17 -37.06 -1.69
C LYS A 153 6.40 -35.57 -1.47
N PRO A 154 7.66 -35.12 -1.31
CA PRO A 154 8.03 -33.72 -1.39
C PRO A 154 7.40 -33.04 -2.60
N VAL A 155 6.82 -31.85 -2.39
CA VAL A 155 6.25 -31.04 -3.45
C VAL A 155 7.03 -29.74 -3.56
N SER A 156 7.29 -29.34 -4.80
CA SER A 156 8.01 -28.13 -5.15
C SER A 156 7.16 -27.36 -6.17
N LEU A 157 6.70 -26.17 -5.79
CA LEU A 157 5.94 -25.27 -6.65
C LEU A 157 6.80 -24.06 -7.01
N ASP A 158 6.88 -23.74 -8.30
CA ASP A 158 7.46 -22.48 -8.75
C ASP A 158 6.49 -21.33 -8.41
N VAL A 159 7.01 -20.24 -7.85
CA VAL A 159 6.23 -19.05 -7.51
C VAL A 159 5.54 -18.45 -8.74
N SER A 160 6.09 -18.60 -9.95
CA SER A 160 5.47 -18.18 -11.21
C SER A 160 4.12 -18.85 -11.48
N ASN A 161 3.89 -20.04 -10.91
CA ASN A 161 2.64 -20.78 -11.05
C ASN A 161 1.65 -20.51 -9.91
N ILE A 162 2.04 -19.78 -8.87
CA ILE A 162 1.15 -19.46 -7.75
C ILE A 162 0.20 -18.34 -8.19
N ALA A 163 -1.10 -18.52 -7.94
CA ALA A 163 -2.12 -17.55 -8.32
C ALA A 163 -2.54 -16.67 -7.15
N GLU A 164 -2.77 -17.29 -5.99
CA GLU A 164 -3.32 -16.64 -4.81
C GLU A 164 -3.03 -17.46 -3.55
N CYS A 165 -2.92 -16.79 -2.41
CA CYS A 165 -2.98 -17.43 -1.11
C CYS A 165 -3.99 -16.66 -0.24
N GLU A 166 -4.97 -17.38 0.35
CA GLU A 166 -6.05 -16.76 1.12
C GLU A 166 -6.38 -17.58 2.37
N ILE A 167 -6.86 -16.89 3.41
CA ILE A 167 -7.54 -17.54 4.55
C ILE A 167 -8.95 -17.92 4.09
N THR A 168 -9.35 -19.17 4.27
CA THR A 168 -10.66 -19.68 3.82
C THR A 168 -11.66 -19.90 4.94
N ASP A 169 -11.18 -20.10 6.16
CA ASP A 169 -12.03 -20.18 7.35
C ASP A 169 -11.25 -19.64 8.56
N ASP A 170 -11.78 -18.60 9.17
CA ASP A 170 -11.24 -17.95 10.36
C ASP A 170 -11.93 -18.41 11.66
N ASN A 171 -12.97 -19.26 11.57
CA ASN A 171 -13.92 -19.57 12.64
C ASN A 171 -13.75 -20.95 13.28
N LYS A 172 -12.53 -21.50 13.31
CA LYS A 172 -12.25 -22.60 14.25
C LYS A 172 -12.12 -22.02 15.67
N THR A 173 -12.95 -22.47 16.60
CA THR A 173 -13.05 -22.11 18.04
C THR A 173 -11.78 -22.34 18.89
N GLY A 174 -10.60 -22.45 18.27
CA GLY A 174 -9.33 -22.78 18.93
C GLY A 174 -8.11 -21.99 18.44
N GLY A 175 -8.31 -20.79 17.88
CA GLY A 175 -7.20 -19.92 17.46
C GLY A 175 -6.41 -20.42 16.24
N ARG A 176 -6.99 -21.37 15.48
CA ARG A 176 -6.43 -21.93 14.26
C ARG A 176 -7.19 -21.38 13.05
N ALA A 177 -6.54 -21.36 11.89
CA ALA A 177 -7.13 -20.87 10.65
C ALA A 177 -6.80 -21.83 9.50
N LEU A 178 -7.75 -21.98 8.59
CA LEU A 178 -7.54 -22.67 7.32
C LEU A 178 -7.09 -21.67 6.26
N PHE A 179 -6.10 -22.04 5.47
CA PHE A 179 -5.63 -21.23 4.36
C PHE A 179 -5.34 -22.09 3.14
N ARG A 180 -5.51 -21.51 1.95
CA ARG A 180 -5.27 -22.18 0.68
C ARG A 180 -4.17 -21.49 -0.10
N ILE A 181 -3.37 -22.29 -0.78
CA ILE A 181 -2.42 -21.83 -1.81
C ILE A 181 -2.93 -22.34 -3.15
N TYR A 182 -3.41 -21.43 -4.00
CA TYR A 182 -3.86 -21.73 -5.36
C TYR A 182 -2.70 -21.62 -6.34
N PHE A 183 -2.62 -22.57 -7.25
CA PHE A 183 -1.58 -22.62 -8.27
C PHE A 183 -2.12 -23.18 -9.59
N LYS A 184 -1.54 -22.73 -10.69
CA LYS A 184 -1.81 -23.26 -12.03
C LYS A 184 -1.02 -24.55 -12.22
N LYS A 185 -1.71 -25.62 -12.64
CA LYS A 185 -1.10 -26.88 -13.05
C LYS A 185 -1.71 -27.27 -14.39
N SER A 186 -0.91 -27.17 -15.45
CA SER A 186 -1.40 -27.25 -16.82
C SER A 186 -2.46 -26.15 -17.06
N GLU A 187 -3.66 -26.49 -17.51
CA GLU A 187 -4.75 -25.52 -17.74
C GLU A 187 -5.69 -25.33 -16.54
N ASP A 188 -5.50 -26.09 -15.46
CA ASP A 188 -6.38 -26.05 -14.29
C ASP A 188 -5.74 -25.32 -13.12
N PHE A 189 -6.59 -24.63 -12.35
CA PHE A 189 -6.22 -24.12 -11.03
C PHE A 189 -6.50 -25.16 -9.96
N LYS A 190 -5.45 -25.52 -9.22
CA LYS A 190 -5.49 -26.44 -8.07
C LYS A 190 -5.14 -25.69 -6.80
N HIS A 191 -5.40 -26.31 -5.65
CA HIS A 191 -4.99 -25.75 -4.38
C HIS A 191 -4.48 -26.82 -3.42
N TYR A 192 -3.62 -26.40 -2.50
CA TYR A 192 -3.37 -27.09 -1.25
C TYR A 192 -4.08 -26.33 -0.13
N GLU A 193 -4.72 -27.06 0.77
CA GLU A 193 -5.35 -26.51 1.96
C GLU A 193 -4.54 -26.88 3.19
N PHE A 194 -4.31 -25.90 4.05
CA PHE A 194 -3.48 -26.04 5.23
C PHE A 194 -4.20 -25.51 6.45
N GLU A 195 -3.79 -26.01 7.62
CA GLU A 195 -4.22 -25.54 8.91
C GLU A 195 -3.02 -25.19 9.78
N ALA A 196 -3.04 -23.99 10.36
CA ALA A 196 -2.04 -23.52 11.30
C ALA A 196 -2.67 -22.67 12.40
N SER A 197 -1.88 -22.20 13.37
CA SER A 197 -2.34 -21.12 14.26
C SER A 197 -2.67 -19.89 13.43
N ARG A 198 -3.63 -19.08 13.87
CA ARG A 198 -4.05 -17.87 13.16
C ARG A 198 -2.88 -16.92 12.88
N HIS A 199 -1.97 -16.78 13.85
CA HIS A 199 -0.78 -15.97 13.68
C HIS A 199 0.13 -16.49 12.56
N VAL A 200 0.41 -17.79 12.54
CA VAL A 200 1.24 -18.42 11.50
C VAL A 200 0.57 -18.37 10.13
N ALA A 201 -0.73 -18.65 10.05
CA ALA A 201 -1.49 -18.57 8.80
C ALA A 201 -1.45 -17.15 8.21
N ASN A 202 -1.67 -16.12 9.03
CA ASN A 202 -1.58 -14.72 8.60
C ASN A 202 -0.16 -14.36 8.12
N GLU A 203 0.86 -14.85 8.81
CA GLU A 203 2.25 -14.63 8.42
C GLU A 203 2.55 -15.24 7.05
N ILE A 204 2.12 -16.48 6.82
CA ILE A 204 2.28 -17.21 5.55
C ILE A 204 1.56 -16.48 4.42
N VAL A 205 0.28 -16.14 4.60
CA VAL A 205 -0.51 -15.43 3.59
C VAL A 205 0.14 -14.08 3.25
N SER A 206 0.57 -13.33 4.26
CA SER A 206 1.23 -12.03 4.07
C SER A 206 2.56 -12.17 3.32
N LYS A 207 3.37 -13.19 3.66
CA LYS A 207 4.63 -13.48 2.99
C LYS A 207 4.42 -13.82 1.52
N ILE A 208 3.49 -14.73 1.21
CA ILE A 208 3.17 -15.08 -0.18
C ILE A 208 2.59 -13.88 -0.92
N TYR A 209 1.68 -13.13 -0.31
CA TYR A 209 1.13 -11.91 -0.91
C TYR A 209 2.22 -10.91 -1.30
N ASN A 210 3.21 -10.67 -0.44
CA ASN A 210 4.31 -9.76 -0.74
C ASN A 210 5.20 -10.26 -1.88
N ILE A 211 5.48 -11.57 -1.94
CA ILE A 211 6.20 -12.20 -3.07
C ILE A 211 5.43 -12.03 -4.38
N LEU A 212 4.10 -12.18 -4.36
CA LEU A 212 3.25 -12.03 -5.54
C LEU A 212 3.11 -10.56 -5.95
N LYS A 213 3.02 -9.63 -4.98
CA LYS A 213 2.85 -8.20 -5.22
C LYS A 213 4.05 -7.58 -5.94
N SER A 214 5.27 -8.02 -5.63
CA SER A 214 6.49 -7.54 -6.29
C SER A 214 6.65 -8.05 -7.72
N ARG A 215 5.74 -8.90 -8.22
CA ARG A 215 5.83 -9.57 -9.52
C ARG A 215 4.61 -9.30 -10.38
N SER A 216 4.81 -9.02 -11.67
CA SER A 216 3.71 -9.12 -12.63
C SER A 216 3.42 -10.60 -12.90
N GLN A 217 2.22 -11.07 -12.57
CA GLN A 217 1.85 -12.47 -12.78
C GLN A 217 0.58 -12.57 -13.61
N LEU A 218 0.74 -13.04 -14.85
CA LEU A 218 -0.36 -13.39 -15.75
C LEU A 218 -1.27 -14.46 -15.12
N VAL A 219 -0.68 -15.42 -14.39
CA VAL A 219 -1.39 -16.50 -13.70
C VAL A 219 -2.39 -15.98 -12.66
N ARG A 220 -2.02 -14.94 -11.90
CA ARG A 220 -2.93 -14.30 -10.94
C ARG A 220 -4.10 -13.63 -11.64
N ALA A 221 -3.85 -12.91 -12.74
CA ALA A 221 -4.91 -12.27 -13.53
C ALA A 221 -5.90 -13.30 -14.12
N GLU A 222 -5.38 -14.39 -14.70
CA GLU A 222 -6.19 -15.51 -15.20
C GLU A 222 -7.04 -16.18 -14.11
N PHE A 223 -6.47 -16.35 -12.92
CA PHE A 223 -7.19 -16.94 -11.78
C PHE A 223 -8.34 -16.05 -11.33
N LEU A 224 -8.11 -14.75 -11.18
CA LEU A 224 -9.15 -13.79 -10.80
C LEU A 224 -10.30 -13.78 -11.81
N ASN A 225 -9.99 -13.75 -13.11
CA ASN A 225 -10.98 -13.84 -14.19
C ASN A 225 -11.80 -15.15 -14.11
N THR A 226 -11.16 -16.26 -13.72
CA THR A 226 -11.82 -17.56 -13.57
C THR A 226 -12.69 -17.62 -12.31
N LYS A 227 -12.21 -17.04 -11.20
CA LYS A 227 -12.90 -16.94 -9.91
C LYS A 227 -14.17 -16.09 -10.04
N GLU A 228 -14.09 -14.96 -10.75
CA GLU A 228 -15.23 -14.09 -11.05
C GLU A 228 -16.29 -14.78 -11.92
N LYS A 229 -15.88 -15.51 -12.97
CA LYS A 229 -16.79 -16.30 -13.82
C LYS A 229 -17.53 -17.39 -13.05
N LYS A 230 -16.89 -17.99 -12.03
CA LYS A 230 -17.52 -18.98 -11.14
C LYS A 230 -18.42 -18.32 -10.09
N GLY A 231 -18.01 -17.18 -9.52
CA GLY A 231 -18.80 -16.40 -8.56
C GLY A 231 -20.05 -15.75 -9.18
N GLY A 232 -19.99 -15.34 -10.45
CA GLY A 232 -21.15 -14.79 -11.18
C GLY A 232 -22.26 -15.81 -11.44
N LYS A 233 -21.92 -17.11 -11.56
CA LYS A 233 -22.91 -18.19 -11.70
C LYS A 233 -23.63 -18.56 -10.39
N ALA A 234 -23.06 -18.22 -9.24
CA ALA A 234 -23.65 -18.48 -7.93
C ALA A 234 -24.66 -17.41 -7.48
N LYS A 235 -24.76 -16.28 -8.19
CA LYS A 235 -25.71 -15.18 -7.89
C LYS A 235 -26.95 -15.15 -8.79
N SER A 236 -27.15 -16.13 -9.69
CA SER A 236 -28.34 -16.19 -10.57
C SER A 236 -29.22 -17.42 -10.33
N ARG A 237 -29.25 -17.95 -9.11
CA ARG A 237 -30.24 -18.95 -8.67
C ARG A 237 -30.93 -18.50 -7.40
#